data_AF-A0A6L7M4H7-F1
#
_entry.id   AF-A0A6L7M4H7-F1
#
_cell.length_a   1.000
_cell.length_b   1.000
_cell.length_c   1.000
_cell.angle_alpha   90.00
_cell.angle_beta   90.00
_cell.angle_gamma   90.00
#
_symmetry.space_group_name_H-M   'P 1'
#
loop_
_entity.id
_entity.type
_entity.pdbx_description
1 polymer ?
#
loop_
_entity_poly.entity_id
_entity_poly.type
_entity_poly.pdbx_seq_one_letter_code
_entity_poly.pdbx_strand_id
1 'polypeptide(L)' 'MSTRPRMSSAIPGQPPDFGSVMAHVPKLAGLFFDLYGEFWRNGAADPAIKEMTRIRNARITDCGY' A
#
# COMPACT_ATOMS: atom_id res chain seq x y z
N MET A 1 -1.13 0.02 -4.76
CA MET A 1 0.07 -0.37 -5.53
C MET A 1 0.08 0.33 -6.86
N SER A 2 1.25 0.72 -7.36
CA SER A 2 1.33 1.37 -8.68
C SER A 2 0.80 0.43 -9.77
N THR A 3 0.07 0.95 -10.76
CA THR A 3 -0.32 0.15 -11.94
C THR A 3 0.89 -0.28 -12.76
N ARG A 4 2.04 0.36 -12.52
CA ARG A 4 3.37 0.01 -13.03
C ARG A 4 4.34 -0.22 -11.86
N PRO A 5 4.46 -1.46 -11.36
CA PRO A 5 5.37 -1.78 -10.27
C PRO A 5 6.80 -1.33 -10.57
N ARG A 6 7.41 -0.60 -9.63
CA ARG A 6 8.80 -0.11 -9.73
C ARG A 6 9.83 -1.10 -9.19
N MET A 7 9.36 -2.20 -8.62
CA MET A 7 10.16 -3.30 -8.08
C MET A 7 9.68 -4.62 -8.68
N SER A 8 10.61 -5.55 -8.88
CA SER A 8 10.29 -6.92 -9.27
C SER A 8 9.70 -7.71 -8.10
N SER A 9 9.06 -8.84 -8.41
CA SER A 9 8.63 -9.82 -7.41
C SER A 9 9.83 -10.36 -6.64
N ALA A 10 9.69 -10.56 -5.33
CA ALA A 10 10.66 -11.30 -4.51
C ALA A 10 10.54 -12.82 -4.69
N ILE A 11 9.42 -13.29 -5.26
CA ILE A 11 9.10 -14.71 -5.43
C ILE A 11 9.30 -15.07 -6.91
N PRO A 12 10.22 -16.01 -7.24
CA PRO A 12 10.45 -16.44 -8.60
C PRO A 12 9.17 -16.92 -9.30
N GLY A 13 8.93 -16.43 -10.52
CA GLY A 13 7.78 -16.81 -11.34
C GLY A 13 6.45 -16.14 -10.97
N GLN A 14 6.40 -15.30 -9.92
CA GLN A 14 5.19 -14.56 -9.54
C GLN A 14 5.20 -13.13 -10.12
N PRO A 15 4.01 -12.57 -10.44
CA PRO A 15 3.90 -11.17 -10.86
C PRO A 15 4.25 -10.23 -9.69
N PRO A 16 4.77 -9.01 -9.96
CA PRO A 16 5.13 -8.02 -8.94
C PRO A 16 3.90 -7.31 -8.35
N ASP A 17 3.05 -8.06 -7.66
CA ASP A 17 1.92 -7.57 -6.88
C ASP A 17 2.32 -7.13 -5.46
N PHE A 18 1.34 -6.71 -4.63
CA PHE A 18 1.63 -6.24 -3.27
C PHE A 18 2.33 -7.31 -2.43
N GLY A 19 1.82 -8.54 -2.43
CA GLY A 19 2.35 -9.60 -1.57
C GLY A 19 3.77 -9.99 -1.96
N SER A 20 3.99 -10.22 -3.25
CA SER A 20 5.29 -10.62 -3.80
C SER A 20 6.36 -9.54 -3.68
N VAL A 21 6.02 -8.25 -3.79
CA VAL A 21 6.96 -7.14 -3.59
C VAL A 21 7.27 -6.95 -2.10
N MET A 22 6.26 -7.04 -1.23
CA MET A 22 6.49 -6.90 0.22
C MET A 22 7.30 -8.07 0.81
N ALA A 23 7.36 -9.21 0.12
CA ALA A 23 8.14 -10.37 0.53
C ALA A 23 9.68 -10.20 0.41
N HIS A 24 10.17 -9.11 -0.21
CA HIS A 24 11.62 -8.79 -0.22
C HIS A 24 12.20 -8.62 1.18
N VAL A 25 11.38 -8.18 2.14
CA VAL A 25 11.80 -7.97 3.53
C VAL A 25 10.84 -8.72 4.46
N PRO A 26 11.33 -9.69 5.24
CA PRO A 26 10.50 -10.36 6.23
C PRO A 26 9.81 -9.37 7.18
N LYS A 27 8.55 -9.64 7.53
CA LYS A 27 7.71 -8.82 8.42
C LYS A 27 7.30 -7.43 7.89
N LEU A 28 7.78 -7.00 6.72
CA LEU A 28 7.46 -5.68 6.18
C LEU A 28 5.95 -5.51 5.96
N ALA A 29 5.26 -6.55 5.48
CA ALA A 29 3.81 -6.53 5.34
C ALA A 29 3.09 -6.28 6.67
N GLY A 30 3.54 -6.89 7.76
CA GLY A 30 2.98 -6.68 9.10
C GLY A 30 3.17 -5.23 9.55
N LEU A 31 4.40 -4.71 9.48
CA LEU A 31 4.70 -3.32 9.83
C LEU A 31 3.89 -2.32 8.99
N PHE A 32 3.69 -2.61 7.71
CA PHE A 32 2.85 -1.80 6.85
C PHE A 32 1.40 -1.79 7.33
N PHE A 33 0.81 -2.94 7.66
CA PHE A 33 -0.58 -3.01 8.15
C PHE A 33 -0.74 -2.39 9.54
N ASP A 34 0.27 -2.44 10.40
CA ASP A 34 0.27 -1.74 11.68
C ASP A 34 0.18 -0.22 11.45
N LEU A 35 1.06 0.33 10.60
CA LEU A 35 1.04 1.74 10.21
C LEU A 35 -0.28 2.14 9.53
N TYR A 36 -0.74 1.32 8.60
CA TYR A 36 -1.98 1.57 7.86
C TYR A 36 -3.19 1.53 8.80
N GLY A 37 -3.21 0.59 9.75
CA GLY A 37 -4.23 0.51 10.79
C GLY A 37 -4.24 1.71 11.71
N GLU A 38 -3.07 2.21 12.11
CA GLU A 38 -2.93 3.44 12.90
C GLU A 38 -3.53 4.64 12.16
N PHE A 39 -3.17 4.81 10.88
CA PHE A 39 -3.72 5.86 10.03
C PHE A 39 -5.25 5.82 9.98
N TRP A 40 -5.86 4.63 9.91
CA TRP A 40 -7.32 4.50 9.80
C TRP A 40 -8.04 4.71 11.12
N ARG A 41 -7.54 4.12 12.21
CA ARG A 41 -8.24 4.14 13.51
C ARG A 41 -8.06 5.45 14.26
N ASN A 42 -6.90 6.09 14.14
CA ASN A 42 -6.50 7.21 14.99
C ASN A 42 -6.29 8.50 14.17
N GLY A 43 -6.27 9.65 14.85
CA GLY A 43 -5.98 10.96 14.26
C GLY A 43 -7.19 11.90 14.17
N ALA A 44 -6.93 13.15 13.77
CA ALA A 44 -7.89 14.26 13.84
C ALA A 44 -8.90 14.33 12.68
N ALA A 45 -8.69 13.56 11.60
CA ALA A 45 -9.54 13.57 10.43
C ALA A 45 -10.55 12.41 10.46
N ASP A 46 -11.77 12.70 10.01
CA ASP A 46 -12.82 11.69 9.83
C ASP A 46 -12.41 10.61 8.80
N PRO A 47 -12.79 9.33 8.97
CA PRO A 47 -12.51 8.27 8.01
C PRO A 47 -12.91 8.60 6.56
N ALA A 48 -14.03 9.30 6.35
CA ALA A 48 -14.45 9.69 5.00
C ALA A 48 -13.46 10.68 4.35
N ILE A 49 -12.92 11.63 5.13
CA ILE A 49 -11.91 12.58 4.65
C ILE A 49 -10.60 11.86 4.31
N LYS A 50 -10.20 10.88 5.14
CA LYS A 50 -9.03 10.05 4.87
C LYS A 50 -9.20 9.26 3.57
N GLU A 51 -10.37 8.66 3.34
CA GLU A 51 -10.63 7.91 2.12
C GLU A 51 -10.65 8.80 0.87
N MET A 52 -11.33 9.94 0.93
CA MET A 52 -11.32 10.91 -0.18
C MET A 52 -9.89 11.34 -0.53
N THR A 53 -9.08 11.62 0.49
CA THR A 53 -7.67 11.99 0.33
C THR A 53 -6.87 10.84 -0.29
N ARG A 54 -7.06 9.61 0.18
CA ARG A 54 -6.40 8.40 -0.35
C ARG A 54 -6.71 8.20 -1.83
N ILE A 55 -7.99 8.24 -2.23
CA ILE A 55 -8.41 8.06 -3.63
C ILE A 55 -7.85 9.17 -4.52
N ARG A 56 -7.90 10.43 -4.06
CA ARG A 56 -7.32 11.56 -4.80
C ARG A 56 -5.83 11.36 -5.04
N ASN A 57 -5.09 10.98 -4.00
CA ASN A 57 -3.65 10.75 -4.11
C ASN A 57 -3.33 9.53 -4.96
N ALA A 58 -4.13 8.46 -4.89
CA ALA A 58 -3.94 7.27 -5.69
C ALA A 58 -3.91 7.60 -7.19
N ARG A 59 -4.82 8.48 -7.67
CA ARG A 59 -4.83 8.96 -9.06
C ARG A 59 -3.55 9.72 -9.45
N ILE A 60 -2.99 10.51 -8.55
CA ILE A 60 -1.79 11.32 -8.80
C ILE A 60 -0.53 10.43 -8.83
N THR A 61 -0.47 9.42 -7.97
CA THR A 61 0.71 8.55 -7.82
C THR A 61 0.67 7.29 -8.70
N ASP A 62 -0.29 7.21 -9.62
CA ASP A 62 -0.54 6.03 -10.47
C ASP A 62 -0.76 4.75 -9.65
N CYS A 63 -1.51 4.85 -8.55
CA CYS A 63 -1.89 3.73 -7.68
C CYS A 63 -3.24 3.16 -8.13
N GLY A 64 -3.27 1.89 -8.52
CA GLY A 64 -4.46 1.17 -8.99
C GLY A 64 -5.28 0.47 -7.90
N TYR A 65 -4.99 0.75 -6.63
CA TYR A 65 -5.66 0.24 -5.43
C TYR A 65 -6.02 1.43 -4.53
#